data_AF-A0A7X7GQ70-F1
#
_entry.id   AF-A0A7X7GQ70-F1
#
_cell.length_a   1.000
_cell.length_b   1.000
_cell.length_c   1.000
_cell.angle_alpha   90.00
_cell.angle_beta   90.00
_cell.angle_gamma   90.00
#
_symmetry.space_group_name_H-M   'P 1'
#
loop_
_entity.id
_entity.type
_entity.pdbx_description
1 polymer ?
#
loop_
_entity_poly.entity_id
_entity_poly.type
_entity_poly.pdbx_seq_one_letter_code
_entity_poly.pdbx_strand_id
1 'polypeptide(L)'
;MNTLTIAVLAQADPSGPEFGKASPVGLLILLALLVGVILLVRSMNKRLGKLPDTFEPEHPEADQEADEGTDKGAIPHTPPDKRD
;
A
#
# COMPACT_ATOMS: atom_id res chain seq x y z
N MET A 1 45.17 -30.80 -11.31
CA MET A 1 45.55 -30.00 -12.50
C MET A 1 44.31 -29.25 -12.97
N ASN A 2 43.92 -28.20 -12.24
CA ASN A 2 42.69 -27.42 -12.46
C ASN A 2 42.98 -25.90 -12.45
N THR A 3 44.23 -25.52 -12.62
CA THR A 3 44.68 -24.13 -12.64
C THR A 3 44.16 -23.39 -13.87
N LEU A 4 44.08 -24.08 -15.01
CA LEU A 4 43.49 -23.55 -16.25
C LEU A 4 41.98 -23.27 -16.11
N THR A 5 41.23 -24.13 -15.41
CA THR A 5 39.80 -23.92 -15.18
C THR A 5 39.52 -22.74 -14.24
N ILE A 6 40.35 -22.54 -13.21
CA ILE A 6 40.24 -21.39 -12.31
C ILE A 6 40.60 -20.09 -13.03
N ALA A 7 41.61 -20.10 -13.91
CA ALA A 7 42.00 -18.95 -14.70
C ALA A 7 40.90 -18.49 -15.69
N VAL A 8 40.19 -19.42 -16.34
CA VAL A 8 39.08 -19.11 -17.25
C VAL A 8 37.88 -18.51 -16.49
N LEU A 9 37.56 -19.02 -15.30
CA LEU A 9 36.54 -18.44 -14.42
C LEU A 9 36.93 -17.04 -13.90
N ALA A 10 38.23 -16.80 -13.68
CA ALA A 10 38.75 -15.50 -13.24
C ALA A 10 38.90 -14.46 -14.38
N GLN A 11 38.96 -14.91 -15.64
CA GLN A 11 39.00 -14.06 -16.84
C GLN A 11 37.61 -13.65 -17.34
N ALA A 12 36.54 -14.18 -16.73
CA ALA A 12 35.22 -13.60 -16.89
C ALA A 12 35.23 -12.25 -16.16
N ASP A 13 35.68 -11.21 -16.85
CA ASP A 13 35.59 -9.83 -16.39
C ASP A 13 34.16 -9.63 -15.86
N PRO A 14 33.96 -9.47 -14.54
CA PRO A 14 32.61 -9.34 -13.96
C PRO A 14 31.93 -8.05 -14.48
N SER A 15 32.71 -7.19 -15.11
CA SER A 15 32.33 -5.97 -15.79
C SER A 15 32.67 -6.04 -17.29
N GLY A 16 31.89 -6.80 -18.07
CA GLY A 16 31.92 -6.72 -19.53
C GLY A 16 31.53 -5.32 -20.06
N PRO A 17 31.62 -5.05 -21.37
CA PRO A 17 31.44 -3.71 -21.96
C PRO A 17 30.15 -2.97 -21.59
N GLU A 18 29.12 -3.69 -21.14
CA GLU A 18 27.81 -3.16 -20.72
C GLU A 18 27.72 -2.80 -19.23
N PHE A 19 28.74 -3.13 -18.44
CA PHE A 19 28.81 -2.81 -17.03
C PHE A 19 28.95 -1.30 -16.85
N GLY A 20 27.98 -0.69 -16.17
CA GLY A 20 27.90 0.75 -16.03
C GLY A 20 27.13 1.49 -17.14
N LYS A 21 26.68 0.83 -18.22
CA LYS A 21 25.70 1.44 -19.15
C LYS A 21 24.26 1.34 -18.63
N ALA A 22 23.96 0.30 -17.85
CA ALA A 22 22.67 0.14 -17.18
C ALA A 22 22.51 1.02 -15.92
N SER A 23 23.62 1.39 -15.29
CA SER A 23 23.64 2.15 -14.01
C SER A 23 23.10 3.59 -14.12
N PRO A 24 23.40 4.38 -15.17
CA PRO A 24 22.95 5.77 -15.27
C PRO A 24 21.43 5.91 -15.33
N VAL A 25 20.76 5.07 -16.12
CA VAL A 25 19.30 5.09 -16.25
C VAL A 25 18.63 4.52 -15.00
N GLY A 26 19.18 3.44 -14.43
CA GLY A 26 18.67 2.85 -13.19
C GLY A 26 18.66 3.85 -12.03
N LEU A 27 19.67 4.73 -11.94
CA LEU A 27 19.73 5.77 -10.92
C LEU A 27 18.64 6.84 -11.10
N LEU A 28 18.35 7.25 -12.34
CA LEU A 28 17.25 8.18 -12.62
C LEU A 28 15.89 7.58 -12.26
N ILE A 29 15.65 6.31 -12.61
CA ILE A 29 14.41 5.60 -12.25
C ILE A 29 14.30 5.47 -10.73
N LEU A 30 15.40 5.16 -10.03
CA LEU A 30 15.41 5.06 -8.58
C LEU A 30 15.08 6.41 -7.92
N LEU A 31 15.63 7.52 -8.42
CA LEU A 31 15.30 8.86 -7.94
C LEU A 31 13.83 9.22 -8.20
N ALA A 32 13.32 8.92 -9.39
CA ALA A 32 11.90 9.15 -9.71
C ALA A 32 10.98 8.32 -8.82
N LEU A 33 11.33 7.06 -8.55
CA LEU A 33 10.62 6.19 -7.63
C LEU A 33 10.68 6.73 -6.20
N LEU A 34 11.83 7.21 -5.75
CA LEU A 34 11.99 7.81 -4.41
C LEU A 34 11.10 9.05 -4.26
N VAL A 35 11.06 9.92 -5.28
CA VAL A 35 10.13 11.05 -5.33
C VAL A 35 8.68 10.58 -5.31
N GLY A 36 8.34 9.55 -6.08
CA GLY A 36 7.00 8.94 -6.09
C GLY A 36 6.56 8.42 -4.72
N VAL A 37 7.44 7.72 -4.01
CA VAL A 37 7.20 7.24 -2.64
C VAL A 37 6.98 8.39 -1.67
N ILE A 38 7.82 9.44 -1.72
CA ILE A 38 7.68 10.62 -0.86
C ILE A 38 6.35 11.33 -1.13
N LEU A 39 5.98 11.52 -2.40
CA LEU A 39 4.72 12.14 -2.79
C LEU A 39 3.52 11.30 -2.33
N LEU A 40 3.62 9.97 -2.41
CA LEU A 40 2.58 9.06 -1.95
C LEU A 40 2.38 9.16 -0.44
N VAL A 41 3.47 9.07 0.33
CA VAL A 41 3.43 9.22 1.80
C VAL A 41 2.83 10.57 2.18
N ARG A 42 3.26 11.67 1.53
CA ARG A 42 2.70 13.00 1.77
C ARG A 42 1.21 13.09 1.41
N SER A 43 0.80 12.48 0.30
CA SER A 43 -0.59 12.44 -0.16
C SER A 43 -1.50 11.69 0.82
N MET A 44 -1.05 10.52 1.29
CA MET A 44 -1.76 9.73 2.28
C MET A 44 -1.81 10.44 3.63
N ASN A 45 -0.68 10.96 4.12
CA ASN A 45 -0.63 11.70 5.39
C ASN A 45 -1.56 12.92 5.38
N LYS A 46 -1.69 13.62 4.25
CA LYS A 46 -2.64 14.73 4.10
C LYS A 46 -4.10 14.28 4.17
N ARG A 47 -4.43 13.06 3.73
CA ARG A 47 -5.79 12.50 3.81
C ARG A 47 -6.11 12.03 5.22
N LEU A 48 -5.17 11.35 5.87
CA LEU A 48 -5.32 10.91 7.26
C LEU A 48 -5.49 12.09 8.21
N GLY A 49 -4.75 13.19 8.00
CA GLY A 49 -4.91 14.41 8.80
C GLY A 49 -6.21 15.19 8.58
N LYS A 50 -7.10 14.74 7.68
CA LYS A 50 -8.44 15.32 7.51
C LYS A 50 -9.53 14.51 8.22
N LEU A 51 -9.16 13.42 8.87
CA LEU A 51 -10.10 12.64 9.64
C LEU A 51 -10.42 13.40 10.94
N PRO A 52 -11.70 13.51 11.31
CA PRO A 52 -12.10 14.13 12.57
C PRO A 52 -11.62 13.28 13.76
N ASP A 53 -11.43 13.93 14.91
CA ASP A 53 -10.97 13.26 16.15
C ASP A 53 -11.97 12.23 16.66
N THR A 54 -13.25 12.40 16.30
CA THR A 54 -14.34 11.49 16.61
C THR A 54 -15.19 11.26 15.36
N PHE A 55 -15.61 10.02 15.16
CA PHE A 55 -16.56 9.63 14.11
C PHE A 55 -17.99 9.57 14.66
N GLU A 56 -18.26 10.35 15.71
CA GLU A 56 -19.61 10.51 16.25
C GLU A 56 -20.38 11.52 15.40
N PRO A 57 -21.56 11.15 14.86
CA PRO A 57 -22.43 12.10 14.18
C PRO A 57 -22.89 13.18 15.17
N GLU A 58 -22.59 14.45 14.88
CA GLU A 58 -23.12 15.58 15.67
C GLU A 58 -24.66 15.65 15.58
N HIS A 59 -25.21 15.13 14.48
CA HIS A 59 -26.65 14.96 14.26
C HIS A 59 -26.94 13.55 13.70
N PRO A 60 -27.54 12.66 14.49
CA PRO A 60 -27.77 11.24 14.12
C PRO A 60 -28.80 11.05 12.99
N GLU A 61 -29.34 12.13 12.43
CA GLU A 61 -30.49 12.11 11.52
C GLU A 61 -30.06 12.18 10.04
N ALA A 62 -28.90 12.77 9.74
CA ALA A 62 -28.41 12.94 8.37
C ALA A 62 -27.76 11.66 7.78
N ASP A 63 -27.22 10.78 8.63
CA ASP A 63 -26.55 9.54 8.20
C ASP A 63 -27.51 8.35 8.05
N GLN A 64 -28.81 8.54 8.37
CA GLN A 64 -29.82 7.48 8.26
C GLN A 64 -30.14 7.10 6.80
N GLU A 65 -29.99 8.03 5.84
CA GLU A 65 -30.18 7.74 4.40
C GLU A 65 -29.08 6.85 3.80
N ALA A 66 -27.88 6.81 4.39
CA ALA A 66 -26.78 5.94 3.93
C ALA A 66 -26.83 4.53 4.54
N ASP A 67 -27.46 4.40 5.72
CA ASP A 67 -27.66 3.14 6.44
C ASP A 67 -28.91 2.37 5.96
N GLU A 68 -29.82 3.03 5.23
CA GLU A 68 -31.03 2.43 4.64
C GLU A 68 -30.74 1.50 3.43
N GLY A 69 -29.49 1.46 2.95
CA GLY A 69 -29.05 0.62 1.83
C GLY A 69 -28.26 -0.64 2.21
N THR A 70 -27.86 -0.80 3.47
CA THR A 70 -27.23 -2.04 3.95
C THR A 70 -28.33 -2.90 4.57
N ASP A 71 -28.69 -3.99 3.89
CA ASP A 71 -29.56 -5.03 4.46
C ASP A 71 -28.97 -5.47 5.81
N LYS A 72 -29.51 -4.93 6.90
CA LYS A 72 -29.20 -5.32 8.27
C LYS A 72 -29.75 -6.72 8.42
N GLY A 73 -28.93 -7.69 8.03
CA GLY A 73 -29.24 -9.11 8.02
C GLY A 73 -30.11 -9.49 9.22
N ALA A 74 -31.30 -9.98 8.86
CA ALA A 74 -32.39 -10.40 9.72
C ALA A 74 -31.96 -11.03 11.05
N ILE A 75 -32.15 -10.29 12.15
CA ILE A 75 -32.54 -10.91 13.42
C ILE A 75 -33.84 -10.24 13.84
N PRO A 76 -35.00 -10.90 13.67
CA PRO A 76 -36.24 -10.43 14.26
C PRO A 76 -36.04 -10.41 15.77
N HIS A 77 -35.97 -9.23 16.36
CA HIS A 77 -36.04 -9.08 17.80
C HIS A 77 -37.50 -9.34 18.20
N THR A 78 -37.89 -10.62 18.32
CA THR A 78 -39.14 -10.98 18.99
C THR A 78 -38.91 -10.75 20.48
N PRO A 79 -39.62 -9.82 21.14
CA PRO A 79 -39.57 -9.72 22.60
C PRO A 79 -40.10 -11.03 23.20
N PRO A 80 -39.53 -11.52 24.31
CA PRO A 80 -40.06 -12.72 24.96
C PRO A 80 -41.50 -12.47 25.39
N ASP A 81 -42.40 -13.21 24.75
CA ASP A 81 -43.82 -13.31 25.06
C ASP A 81 -43.99 -13.76 26.51
N LYS A 82 -44.36 -12.83 27.39
CA LYS A 82 -44.74 -13.12 28.77
C LYS A 82 -46.18 -13.64 28.76
N ARG A 83 -46.35 -14.94 28.50
CA ARG A 83 -47.60 -15.63 28.78
C ARG A 83 -47.63 -16.12 30.23
N ASP A 84 -48.50 -15.45 30.96
CA ASP A 84 -49.32 -15.87 32.10
C ASP A 84 -49.86 -17.31 32.01
#